data_AF-A0A6G3Z5V0-F1
#
_entry.id   AF-A0A6G3Z5V0-F1
#
_cell.length_a   1.000
_cell.length_b   1.000
_cell.length_c   1.000
_cell.angle_alpha   90.00
_cell.angle_beta   90.00
_cell.angle_gamma   90.00
#
_symmetry.space_group_name_H-M   'P 1'
#
loop_
_entity.id
_entity.type
_entity.pdbx_description
1 polymer ?
#
loop_
_entity_poly.entity_id
_entity_poly.type
_entity_poly.pdbx_seq_one_letter_code
_entity_poly.pdbx_strand_id
1 'polypeptide(L)'
;MMCGKLLQPNLVLGKSVLGISLDLISRYNLKGLVLDVDETLVPIREAETSAEVRAWFAHLKVHVPIWLVSNNLNAPRIRRIAESLEAPYLTGAGKPSRRKLRRAAMEMQLPVEQVAMVGDRLFTDVLAGNRLGMFTILVEPMVHPMGKPGKYLIRSAEVWISQKLGVSFSKRS
;
A
#
# COMPACT_ATOMS: atom_id res chain seq x y z
N MET A 1 -3.73 -26.42 -4.11
CA MET A 1 -3.08 -25.41 -3.23
C MET A 1 -2.74 -24.12 -4.01
N MET A 2 -3.72 -23.36 -4.52
CA MET A 2 -3.46 -22.14 -5.33
C MET A 2 -3.80 -20.82 -4.63
N CYS A 3 -4.61 -20.82 -3.57
CA CYS A 3 -5.14 -19.58 -2.97
C CYS A 3 -4.08 -18.78 -2.18
N GLY A 4 -3.18 -19.46 -1.46
CA GLY A 4 -2.16 -18.80 -0.62
C GLY A 4 -1.15 -17.95 -1.40
N LYS A 5 -0.78 -18.35 -2.62
CA LYS A 5 0.21 -17.61 -3.44
C LYS A 5 -0.20 -16.17 -3.73
N LEU A 6 -1.49 -15.91 -3.93
CA LEU A 6 -1.97 -14.55 -4.24
C LEU A 6 -2.04 -13.65 -3.01
N LEU A 7 -2.05 -14.22 -1.81
CA LEU A 7 -2.01 -13.47 -0.55
C LEU A 7 -0.59 -13.36 0.02
N GLN A 8 0.41 -13.96 -0.62
CA GLN A 8 1.80 -13.86 -0.21
C GLN A 8 2.39 -12.53 -0.68
N PRO A 9 2.75 -11.58 0.21
CA PRO A 9 3.47 -10.40 -0.21
C PRO A 9 4.89 -10.75 -0.64
N ASN A 10 5.44 -9.97 -1.58
CA ASN A 10 6.85 -10.08 -1.94
C ASN A 10 7.77 -9.60 -0.79
N LEU A 11 7.32 -8.58 -0.06
CA LEU A 11 8.02 -8.04 1.10
C LEU A 11 7.04 -7.73 2.24
N VAL A 12 7.37 -8.19 3.45
CA VAL A 12 6.76 -7.68 4.69
C VAL A 12 7.76 -6.73 5.33
N LEU A 13 7.41 -5.44 5.39
CA LEU A 13 8.34 -4.40 5.85
C LEU A 13 8.56 -4.47 7.38
N GLY A 14 7.55 -4.89 8.14
CA GLY A 14 7.58 -4.93 9.61
C GLY A 14 7.67 -3.55 10.27
N LYS A 15 7.42 -2.49 9.50
CA LYS A 15 7.35 -1.08 9.89
C LYS A 15 6.18 -0.43 9.15
N SER A 16 5.82 0.79 9.52
CA SER A 16 4.92 1.61 8.70
C SER A 16 5.55 1.95 7.36
N VAL A 17 4.76 2.56 6.47
CA VAL A 17 5.19 2.98 5.13
C VAL A 17 6.47 3.85 5.14
N LEU A 18 6.72 4.56 6.23
CA LEU A 18 7.92 5.38 6.44
C LEU A 18 9.24 4.59 6.43
N GLY A 19 9.17 3.26 6.61
CA GLY A 19 10.34 2.38 6.48
C GLY A 19 10.81 2.15 5.05
N ILE A 20 10.07 2.63 4.03
CA ILE A 20 10.47 2.54 2.62
C ILE A 20 11.50 3.64 2.32
N SER A 21 12.70 3.24 1.91
CA SER A 21 13.80 4.13 1.52
C SER A 21 14.13 4.00 0.03
N LEU A 22 14.91 4.95 -0.50
CA LEU A 22 15.47 4.86 -1.86
C LEU A 22 16.35 3.61 -2.05
N ASP A 23 17.08 3.20 -1.02
CA ASP A 23 17.89 1.97 -1.05
C ASP A 23 17.02 0.73 -1.22
N LEU A 24 15.87 0.67 -0.53
CA LEU A 24 14.91 -0.42 -0.67
C LEU A 24 14.34 -0.45 -2.10
N ILE A 25 13.92 0.72 -2.60
CA ILE A 25 13.39 0.88 -3.96
C ILE A 25 14.43 0.39 -4.99
N SER A 26 15.69 0.82 -4.84
CA SER A 26 16.80 0.42 -5.71
C SER A 26 17.10 -1.07 -5.62
N ARG A 27 17.18 -1.63 -4.39
CA ARG A 27 17.47 -3.04 -4.12
C ARG A 27 16.50 -3.99 -4.84
N TYR A 28 15.23 -3.63 -4.90
CA TYR A 28 14.19 -4.42 -5.58
C TYR A 28 13.92 -3.97 -7.02
N ASN A 29 14.76 -3.07 -7.57
CA ASN A 29 14.64 -2.50 -8.91
C ASN A 29 13.25 -1.91 -9.21
N LEU A 30 12.64 -1.29 -8.19
CA LEU A 30 11.35 -0.62 -8.32
C LEU A 30 11.55 0.75 -8.98
N LYS A 31 10.64 1.09 -9.89
CA LYS A 31 10.65 2.35 -10.66
C LYS A 31 9.45 3.22 -10.36
N GLY A 32 8.43 2.70 -9.69
CA GLY A 32 7.26 3.47 -9.29
C GLY A 32 6.55 2.84 -8.10
N LEU A 33 5.77 3.65 -7.38
CA LEU A 33 5.01 3.21 -6.22
C LEU A 33 3.53 3.55 -6.36
N VAL A 34 2.68 2.59 -6.04
CA VAL A 34 1.24 2.80 -5.80
C VAL A 34 0.98 2.60 -4.33
N LEU A 35 0.55 3.65 -3.64
CA LEU A 35 0.31 3.63 -2.20
C LEU A 35 -1.20 3.59 -1.91
N ASP A 36 -1.60 2.71 -1.00
CA ASP A 36 -2.87 2.88 -0.31
C ASP A 36 -2.83 4.10 0.64
N VAL A 37 -4.01 4.58 1.04
CA VAL A 37 -4.14 5.84 1.79
C VAL A 37 -4.52 5.61 3.24
N ASP A 38 -5.71 5.07 3.49
CA ASP A 38 -6.22 4.92 4.85
C ASP A 38 -5.51 3.77 5.55
N GLU A 39 -5.09 3.98 6.79
CA GLU A 39 -4.30 3.01 7.58
C GLU A 39 -2.93 2.67 6.96
N THR A 40 -2.58 3.16 5.77
CA THR A 40 -1.22 3.08 5.20
C THR A 40 -0.44 4.39 5.32
N LEU A 41 -1.00 5.51 4.84
CA LEU A 41 -0.38 6.85 4.92
C LEU A 41 -0.95 7.68 6.07
N VAL A 42 -2.24 7.54 6.33
CA VAL A 42 -2.96 8.36 7.30
C VAL A 42 -3.88 7.47 8.11
N PRO A 43 -3.85 7.53 9.46
CA PRO A 43 -4.84 6.86 10.28
C PRO A 43 -6.25 7.26 9.87
N ILE A 44 -7.19 6.32 9.83
CA ILE A 44 -8.53 6.58 9.27
C ILE A 44 -9.31 7.72 9.95
N ARG A 45 -8.97 8.04 11.21
CA ARG A 45 -9.59 9.12 11.99
C ARG A 45 -8.93 10.47 11.82
N GLU A 46 -7.73 10.51 11.26
CA GLU A 46 -7.00 11.74 11.03
C GLU A 46 -7.35 12.32 9.67
N ALA A 47 -7.57 13.62 9.61
CA ALA A 47 -8.00 14.32 8.40
C ALA A 47 -6.83 14.68 7.47
N GLU A 48 -5.62 14.70 7.99
CA GLU A 48 -4.42 15.22 7.35
C GLU A 48 -3.25 14.27 7.50
N THR A 49 -2.29 14.38 6.60
CA THR A 49 -1.00 13.71 6.70
C THR A 49 -0.19 14.28 7.86
N SER A 50 0.63 13.47 8.52
CA SER A 50 1.61 14.02 9.47
C SER A 50 2.73 14.76 8.73
N ALA A 51 3.45 15.65 9.42
CA ALA A 51 4.62 16.31 8.84
C ALA A 51 5.69 15.31 8.39
N GLU A 52 5.85 14.21 9.14
CA GLU A 52 6.77 13.12 8.83
C GLU A 52 6.39 12.42 7.52
N VAL A 53 5.11 12.08 7.32
CA VAL A 53 4.62 11.48 6.06
C VAL A 53 4.82 12.44 4.88
N ARG A 54 4.55 13.74 5.05
CA ARG A 54 4.81 14.73 4.00
C ARG A 54 6.29 14.80 3.62
N ALA A 55 7.18 14.87 4.60
CA ALA A 55 8.62 14.94 4.36
C ALA A 55 9.14 13.66 3.67
N TRP A 56 8.73 12.49 4.16
CA TRP A 56 9.06 11.20 3.57
C TRP A 56 8.56 11.09 2.12
N PHE A 57 7.30 11.45 1.87
CA PHE A 57 6.71 11.39 0.53
C PHE A 57 7.41 12.37 -0.43
N ALA A 58 7.66 13.60 0.02
CA ALA A 58 8.36 14.61 -0.76
C ALA A 58 9.79 14.17 -1.12
N HIS A 59 10.48 13.49 -0.20
CA HIS A 59 11.79 12.92 -0.47
C HIS A 59 11.76 11.84 -1.55
N LEU A 60 10.82 10.89 -1.47
CA LEU A 60 10.75 9.79 -2.45
C LEU A 60 10.25 10.22 -3.83
N LYS A 61 9.24 11.12 -3.89
CA LYS A 61 8.56 11.47 -5.16
C LYS A 61 9.47 12.16 -6.18
N VAL A 62 10.61 12.71 -5.74
CA VAL A 62 11.63 13.32 -6.60
C VAL A 62 12.39 12.26 -7.41
N HIS A 63 12.46 11.03 -6.91
CA HIS A 63 13.25 9.95 -7.52
C HIS A 63 12.40 8.93 -8.26
N VAL A 64 11.16 8.69 -7.81
CA VAL A 64 10.23 7.76 -8.46
C VAL A 64 8.82 8.34 -8.51
N PRO A 65 8.04 8.12 -9.59
CA PRO A 65 6.64 8.47 -9.62
C PRO A 65 5.85 7.70 -8.57
N ILE A 66 4.96 8.40 -7.87
CA ILE A 66 4.11 7.84 -6.83
C ILE A 66 2.65 8.19 -7.12
N TRP A 67 1.77 7.19 -7.08
CA TRP A 67 0.32 7.37 -7.19
C TRP A 67 -0.38 6.91 -5.93
N LEU A 68 -1.45 7.62 -5.54
CA LEU A 68 -2.32 7.20 -4.45
C LEU A 68 -3.54 6.44 -5.01
N VAL A 69 -3.79 5.23 -4.54
CA VAL A 69 -4.94 4.43 -4.97
C VAL A 69 -5.69 3.88 -3.77
N SER A 70 -6.83 4.50 -3.45
CA SER A 70 -7.62 4.20 -2.26
C SER A 70 -8.90 3.44 -2.59
N ASN A 71 -9.29 2.51 -1.70
CA ASN A 71 -10.62 1.90 -1.71
C ASN A 71 -11.71 2.81 -1.13
N ASN A 72 -11.34 3.91 -0.47
CA ASN A 72 -12.28 4.83 0.16
C ASN A 72 -13.12 5.57 -0.91
N LEU A 73 -14.43 5.59 -0.68
CA LEU A 73 -15.41 6.28 -1.54
C LEU A 73 -15.58 7.76 -1.16
N ASN A 74 -15.08 8.19 0.00
CA ASN A 74 -15.05 9.58 0.41
C ASN A 74 -14.01 10.36 -0.42
N ALA A 75 -14.40 10.78 -1.61
CA ALA A 75 -13.54 11.49 -2.53
C ALA A 75 -12.96 12.80 -1.96
N PRO A 76 -13.71 13.64 -1.22
CA PRO A 76 -13.15 14.83 -0.58
C PRO A 76 -11.99 14.54 0.37
N ARG A 77 -12.07 13.45 1.16
CA ARG A 77 -10.97 13.04 2.05
C ARG A 77 -9.72 12.68 1.26
N ILE A 78 -9.85 11.79 0.27
CA ILE A 78 -8.69 11.32 -0.50
C ILE A 78 -8.09 12.46 -1.32
N ARG A 79 -8.93 13.33 -1.89
CA ARG A 79 -8.49 14.53 -2.60
C ARG A 79 -7.64 15.42 -1.70
N ARG A 80 -8.10 15.75 -0.48
CA ARG A 80 -7.34 16.59 0.46
C ARG A 80 -5.97 15.98 0.79
N ILE A 81 -5.93 14.67 1.05
CA ILE A 81 -4.69 13.96 1.33
C ILE A 81 -3.75 14.03 0.12
N ALA A 82 -4.26 13.75 -1.07
CA ALA A 82 -3.48 13.79 -2.31
C ALA A 82 -2.96 15.19 -2.63
N GLU A 83 -3.77 16.23 -2.45
CA GLU A 83 -3.37 17.64 -2.59
C GLU A 83 -2.27 18.00 -1.59
N SER A 84 -2.36 17.55 -0.33
CA SER A 84 -1.31 17.79 0.68
C SER A 84 0.04 17.14 0.37
N LEU A 85 0.05 16.12 -0.51
CA LEU A 85 1.24 15.41 -0.96
C LEU A 85 1.66 15.81 -2.38
N GLU A 86 0.83 16.63 -3.05
CA GLU A 86 0.90 16.96 -4.47
C GLU A 86 1.04 15.69 -5.34
N ALA A 87 0.19 14.71 -5.08
CA ALA A 87 0.25 13.38 -5.71
C ALA A 87 -0.96 13.13 -6.61
N PRO A 88 -0.77 12.50 -7.78
CA PRO A 88 -1.89 11.98 -8.56
C PRO A 88 -2.61 10.87 -7.78
N TYR A 89 -3.93 10.77 -7.93
CA TYR A 89 -4.72 9.83 -7.14
C TYR A 89 -5.92 9.23 -7.88
N LEU A 90 -6.33 8.05 -7.42
CA LEU A 90 -7.56 7.35 -7.83
C LEU A 90 -8.32 6.90 -6.58
N THR A 91 -9.57 7.37 -6.43
CA THR A 91 -10.48 6.98 -5.33
C THR A 91 -11.31 5.75 -5.69
N GLY A 92 -11.99 5.12 -4.74
CA GLY A 92 -12.95 4.03 -4.99
C GLY A 92 -12.40 2.90 -5.86
N ALA A 93 -11.18 2.43 -5.59
CA ALA A 93 -10.48 1.47 -6.43
C ALA A 93 -11.15 0.09 -6.50
N GLY A 94 -11.89 -0.29 -5.47
CA GLY A 94 -12.56 -1.58 -5.41
C GLY A 94 -11.57 -2.75 -5.37
N LYS A 95 -10.37 -2.55 -4.80
CA LYS A 95 -9.40 -3.62 -4.52
C LYS A 95 -10.13 -4.75 -3.77
N PRO A 96 -10.04 -6.01 -4.21
CA PRO A 96 -8.93 -6.58 -4.99
C PRO A 96 -9.01 -6.43 -6.53
N SER A 97 -9.91 -5.60 -7.06
CA SER A 97 -9.90 -5.22 -8.49
C SER A 97 -8.57 -4.58 -8.91
N ARG A 98 -8.05 -5.04 -10.05
CA ARG A 98 -6.78 -4.56 -10.65
C ARG A 98 -6.91 -3.32 -11.53
N ARG A 99 -8.15 -2.85 -11.79
CA ARG A 99 -8.42 -1.82 -12.82
C ARG A 99 -7.69 -0.50 -12.55
N LYS A 100 -7.76 0.02 -11.33
CA LYS A 100 -7.15 1.32 -10.97
C LYS A 100 -5.64 1.21 -10.74
N LEU A 101 -5.15 0.08 -10.25
CA LEU A 101 -3.71 -0.19 -10.18
C LEU A 101 -3.07 -0.21 -11.57
N ARG A 102 -3.70 -0.90 -12.53
CA ARG A 102 -3.24 -0.90 -13.93
C ARG A 102 -3.23 0.50 -14.51
N ARG A 103 -4.29 1.29 -14.26
CA ARG A 103 -4.33 2.68 -14.72
C ARG A 103 -3.16 3.47 -14.15
N ALA A 104 -2.90 3.40 -12.84
CA ALA A 104 -1.77 4.11 -12.25
C ALA A 104 -0.43 3.73 -12.91
N ALA A 105 -0.15 2.44 -13.11
CA ALA A 105 1.07 1.98 -13.78
C ALA A 105 1.17 2.48 -15.25
N MET A 106 0.06 2.48 -15.99
CA MET A 106 0.00 3.01 -17.36
C MET A 106 0.31 4.51 -17.40
N GLU A 107 -0.25 5.29 -16.47
CA GLU A 107 -0.02 6.74 -16.40
C GLU A 107 1.42 7.06 -15.98
N MET A 108 2.04 6.19 -15.17
CA MET A 108 3.49 6.25 -14.90
C MET A 108 4.35 5.82 -16.10
N GLN A 109 3.75 5.20 -17.13
CA GLN A 109 4.43 4.60 -18.27
C GLN A 109 5.44 3.52 -17.86
N LEU A 110 5.10 2.74 -16.83
CA LEU A 110 5.94 1.69 -16.29
C LEU A 110 5.33 0.31 -16.49
N PRO A 111 6.15 -0.73 -16.72
CA PRO A 111 5.69 -2.11 -16.65
C PRO A 111 5.28 -2.44 -15.20
N VAL A 112 4.20 -3.22 -15.03
CA VAL A 112 3.60 -3.46 -13.71
C VAL A 112 4.56 -4.16 -12.74
N GLU A 113 5.48 -4.97 -13.26
CA GLU A 113 6.48 -5.72 -12.50
C GLU A 113 7.53 -4.80 -11.85
N GLN A 114 7.69 -3.58 -12.37
CA GLN A 114 8.59 -2.56 -11.81
C GLN A 114 7.87 -1.57 -10.87
N VAL A 115 6.57 -1.76 -10.64
CA VAL A 115 5.77 -0.90 -9.77
C VAL A 115 5.38 -1.68 -8.52
N ALA A 116 5.61 -1.10 -7.35
CA ALA A 116 5.18 -1.71 -6.10
C ALA A 116 3.78 -1.23 -5.69
N MET A 117 2.89 -2.16 -5.35
CA MET A 117 1.69 -1.89 -4.57
C MET A 117 2.04 -1.95 -3.07
N VAL A 118 1.80 -0.87 -2.35
CA VAL A 118 2.11 -0.72 -0.93
C VAL A 118 0.83 -0.50 -0.15
N GLY A 119 0.56 -1.35 0.86
CA GLY A 119 -0.62 -1.23 1.71
C GLY A 119 -0.54 -2.12 2.95
N ASP A 120 -1.51 -2.00 3.84
CA ASP A 120 -1.52 -2.69 5.14
C ASP A 120 -2.37 -3.97 5.17
N ARG A 121 -3.12 -4.26 4.09
CA ARG A 121 -4.07 -5.37 4.03
C ARG A 121 -3.72 -6.43 2.98
N LEU A 122 -3.93 -7.69 3.35
CA LEU A 122 -3.61 -8.85 2.51
C LEU A 122 -4.67 -9.06 1.43
N PHE A 123 -5.95 -9.01 1.80
CA PHE A 123 -7.05 -9.37 0.90
C PHE A 123 -7.45 -8.25 -0.06
N THR A 124 -6.93 -7.03 0.15
CA THR A 124 -7.13 -5.91 -0.78
C THR A 124 -5.85 -5.60 -1.54
N ASP A 125 -4.82 -5.12 -0.85
CA ASP A 125 -3.66 -4.50 -1.48
C ASP A 125 -2.71 -5.54 -2.05
N VAL A 126 -2.28 -6.49 -1.23
CA VAL A 126 -1.43 -7.60 -1.66
C VAL A 126 -2.14 -8.43 -2.73
N LEU A 127 -3.40 -8.80 -2.49
CA LEU A 127 -4.18 -9.55 -3.47
C LEU A 127 -4.34 -8.81 -4.81
N ALA A 128 -4.62 -7.51 -4.80
CA ALA A 128 -4.76 -6.73 -6.03
C ALA A 128 -3.44 -6.62 -6.79
N GLY A 129 -2.34 -6.32 -6.10
CA GLY A 129 -1.00 -6.20 -6.69
C GLY A 129 -0.54 -7.53 -7.29
N ASN A 130 -0.64 -8.62 -6.54
CA ASN A 130 -0.26 -9.95 -7.01
C ASN A 130 -1.11 -10.43 -8.21
N ARG A 131 -2.41 -10.12 -8.22
CA ARG A 131 -3.29 -10.42 -9.39
C ARG A 131 -2.94 -9.63 -10.64
N LEU A 132 -2.22 -8.52 -10.50
CA LEU A 132 -1.76 -7.69 -11.61
C LEU A 132 -0.31 -7.97 -11.99
N GLY A 133 0.46 -8.70 -11.17
CA GLY A 133 1.90 -8.95 -11.38
C GLY A 133 2.80 -7.86 -10.80
N MET A 134 2.27 -6.97 -9.96
CA MET A 134 3.06 -5.96 -9.26
C MET A 134 3.88 -6.56 -8.13
N PHE A 135 4.97 -5.89 -7.76
CA PHE A 135 5.64 -6.16 -6.49
C PHE A 135 4.73 -5.71 -5.33
N THR A 136 4.58 -6.51 -4.29
CA THR A 136 3.71 -6.18 -3.14
C THR A 136 4.51 -5.99 -1.87
N ILE A 137 4.33 -4.83 -1.24
CA ILE A 137 4.92 -4.49 0.07
C ILE A 137 3.80 -4.38 1.08
N LEU A 138 3.79 -5.31 2.04
CA LEU A 138 2.91 -5.25 3.20
C LEU A 138 3.58 -4.43 4.30
N VAL A 139 2.89 -3.37 4.74
CA VAL A 139 3.35 -2.49 5.82
C VAL A 139 2.51 -2.69 7.08
N GLU A 140 3.03 -2.22 8.21
CA GLU A 140 2.23 -2.06 9.42
C GLU A 140 1.32 -0.83 9.30
N PRO A 141 0.07 -0.92 9.77
CA PRO A 141 -0.88 0.15 9.62
C PRO A 141 -0.45 1.35 10.46
N MET A 142 -0.70 2.55 9.95
CA MET A 142 -0.61 3.79 10.70
C MET A 142 -1.77 3.84 11.70
N VAL A 143 -1.44 3.65 12.97
CA VAL A 143 -2.42 3.57 14.05
C VAL A 143 -2.45 4.87 14.84
N HIS A 144 -3.66 5.35 15.13
CA HIS A 144 -3.82 6.36 16.18
C HIS A 144 -3.66 5.69 17.55
N PRO A 145 -3.00 6.31 18.54
CA PRO A 145 -2.83 5.77 19.90
C PRO A 145 -4.13 5.34 20.62
N MET A 146 -5.31 5.74 20.11
CA MET A 146 -6.63 5.44 20.69
C MET A 146 -7.58 4.73 19.70
N GLY A 147 -7.02 4.02 18.71
CA GLY A 147 -7.79 3.31 17.68
C GLY A 147 -8.65 2.16 18.24
N LYS A 148 -9.86 1.97 17.69
CA LYS A 148 -10.78 0.89 18.08
C LYS A 148 -10.21 -0.50 17.73
N PRO A 149 -10.30 -1.51 18.62
CA PRO A 149 -9.76 -2.86 18.38
C PRO A 149 -10.39 -3.60 17.18
N GLY A 150 -11.63 -3.30 16.80
CA GLY A 150 -12.42 -4.09 15.85
C GLY A 150 -11.84 -4.27 14.43
N LYS A 151 -11.20 -3.25 13.84
CA LYS A 151 -10.58 -3.40 12.51
C LYS A 151 -9.26 -4.15 12.56
N TYR A 152 -8.49 -3.98 13.64
CA TYR A 152 -7.32 -4.81 13.89
C TYR A 152 -7.70 -6.28 14.02
N LEU A 153 -8.87 -6.60 14.59
CA LEU A 153 -9.38 -7.97 14.61
C LEU A 153 -9.62 -8.52 13.20
N ILE A 154 -10.14 -7.70 12.27
CA ILE A 154 -10.30 -8.12 10.85
C ILE A 154 -8.94 -8.36 10.21
N ARG A 155 -7.96 -7.45 10.38
CA ARG A 155 -6.60 -7.65 9.87
C ARG A 155 -5.94 -8.88 10.48
N SER A 156 -6.06 -9.08 11.79
CA SER A 156 -5.54 -10.27 12.49
C SER A 156 -6.21 -11.55 11.99
N ALA A 157 -7.51 -11.50 11.70
CA ALA A 157 -8.22 -12.61 11.06
C ALA A 157 -7.72 -12.84 9.62
N GLU A 158 -7.50 -11.79 8.82
CA GLU A 158 -6.89 -11.90 7.49
C GLU A 158 -5.51 -12.59 7.57
N VAL A 159 -4.65 -12.15 8.48
CA VAL A 159 -3.33 -12.73 8.72
C VAL A 159 -3.45 -14.20 9.11
N TRP A 160 -4.31 -14.53 10.07
CA TRP A 160 -4.51 -15.92 10.51
C TRP A 160 -5.06 -16.83 9.39
N ILE A 161 -6.05 -16.36 8.63
CA ILE A 161 -6.59 -17.08 7.47
C ILE A 161 -5.48 -17.30 6.44
N SER A 162 -4.68 -16.26 6.15
CA SER A 162 -3.61 -16.36 5.16
C SER A 162 -2.53 -17.38 5.58
N GLN A 163 -2.16 -17.43 6.86
CA GLN A 163 -1.24 -18.43 7.40
C GLN A 163 -1.80 -19.85 7.24
N LYS A 164 -3.10 -20.04 7.52
CA LYS A 164 -3.78 -21.32 7.25
C LYS A 164 -3.80 -21.70 5.78
N LEU A 165 -3.74 -20.73 4.88
CA LEU A 165 -3.63 -20.93 3.43
C LEU A 165 -2.18 -21.10 2.95
N GLY A 166 -1.19 -21.14 3.86
CA GLY A 166 0.22 -21.40 3.57
C GLY A 166 1.06 -20.14 3.30
N VAL A 167 0.56 -18.95 3.61
CA VAL A 167 1.35 -17.70 3.54
C VAL A 167 2.39 -17.69 4.66
N SER A 168 3.64 -17.41 4.32
CA SER A 168 4.74 -17.30 5.27
C SER A 168 5.29 -15.87 5.30
N PHE A 169 5.38 -15.30 6.49
CA PHE A 169 5.97 -13.99 6.72
C PHE A 169 7.40 -14.18 7.24
N SER A 170 8.28 -14.77 6.44
CA SER A 170 9.69 -14.77 6.81
C SER A 170 10.27 -13.36 6.62
N LYS A 171 10.93 -12.84 7.66
CA LYS A 171 11.76 -11.64 7.52
C LYS A 171 12.91 -12.00 6.59
N ARG A 172 12.85 -11.60 5.31
CA ARG A 172 14.07 -11.51 4.52
C ARG A 172 14.73 -10.18 4.90
N SER A 173 15.65 -10.29 5.85
CA SER A 173 16.64 -9.25 6.23
C SER A 173 17.41 -8.75 5.02
#